data_AF-A0A4Y9ULA3-F1
#
_entry.id   AF-A0A4Y9ULA3-F1
#
_cell.length_a   1.000
_cell.length_b   1.000
_cell.length_c   1.000
_cell.angle_alpha   90.00
_cell.angle_beta   90.00
_cell.angle_gamma   90.00
#
_symmetry.space_group_name_H-M   'P 1'
#
loop_
_entity.id
_entity.type
_entity.pdbx_description
1 polymer ?
#
loop_
_entity_poly.entity_id
_entity_poly.type
_entity_poly.pdbx_seq_one_letter_code
_entity_poly.pdbx_strand_id
1 'polypeptide(L)'
;MMDAPLLAGLRIRLERSKDVPCGVCGQAVVVVGKAAGPHVASLHCATCDRHRGWLPKTIADFLMETISQFGWPPEPITIRNPEFAQANATTLWVHARPQC
;
A
#
# COMPACT_ATOMS: atom_id res chain seq x y z
N MET A 1 -4.96 6.16 -18.44
CA MET A 1 -4.29 4.86 -18.23
C MET A 1 -2.97 5.18 -17.56
N MET A 2 -2.82 4.93 -16.25
CA MET A 2 -1.56 5.17 -15.56
C MET A 2 -0.91 3.82 -15.31
N ASP A 3 0.24 3.63 -15.93
CA ASP A 3 0.90 2.36 -16.10
C ASP A 3 1.55 1.88 -14.78
N ALA A 4 1.40 0.59 -14.48
CA ALA A 4 2.03 -0.11 -13.38
C ALA A 4 3.58 -0.09 -13.27
N PRO A 5 4.40 0.28 -14.29
CA PRO A 5 5.85 0.35 -14.17
C PRO A 5 6.35 1.25 -13.04
N LEU A 6 5.55 2.24 -12.61
CA LEU A 6 5.97 3.18 -11.58
C LEU A 6 6.13 2.56 -10.21
N LEU A 7 5.38 1.51 -9.85
CA LEU A 7 5.49 0.94 -8.51
C LEU A 7 6.63 -0.07 -8.36
N ALA A 8 7.29 -0.48 -9.45
CA ALA A 8 8.34 -1.48 -9.38
C ALA A 8 9.49 -1.04 -8.46
N GLY A 9 9.88 -1.90 -7.53
CA GLY A 9 10.89 -1.61 -6.52
C GLY A 9 10.34 -0.99 -5.23
N LEU A 10 9.06 -0.60 -5.17
CA LEU A 10 8.46 -0.09 -3.95
C LEU A 10 8.49 -1.15 -2.86
N ARG A 11 8.93 -0.76 -1.66
CA ARG A 11 9.02 -1.65 -0.51
C ARG A 11 7.80 -1.46 0.39
N ILE A 12 7.18 -2.57 0.77
CA ILE A 12 5.99 -2.59 1.61
C ILE A 12 6.22 -3.54 2.78
N ARG A 13 6.02 -3.07 4.01
CA ARG A 13 5.99 -3.89 5.22
C ARG A 13 4.57 -4.34 5.49
N LEU A 14 4.37 -5.64 5.62
CA LEU A 14 3.09 -6.26 5.94
C LEU A 14 2.98 -6.45 7.44
N GLU A 15 2.11 -5.68 8.11
CA GLU A 15 1.95 -5.65 9.57
C GLU A 15 0.47 -5.83 9.98
N ARG A 16 -0.38 -6.37 9.09
CA ARG A 16 -1.75 -6.71 9.46
C ARG A 16 -1.78 -8.02 10.24
N SER A 17 -2.80 -8.21 11.06
CA SER A 17 -3.03 -9.47 11.78
C SER A 17 -3.19 -10.68 10.86
N LYS A 18 -3.68 -10.46 9.62
CA LYS A 18 -3.81 -11.49 8.58
C LYS A 18 -2.55 -11.73 7.75
N ASP A 19 -1.54 -10.86 7.88
CA ASP A 19 -0.32 -10.99 7.12
C ASP A 19 0.60 -12.01 7.80
N VAL A 20 0.90 -13.09 7.09
CA VAL A 20 1.86 -14.10 7.55
C VAL A 20 3.24 -13.71 7.03
N PRO A 21 4.33 -13.73 7.83
CA PRO A 21 5.69 -13.51 7.35
C PRO A 21 6.13 -14.50 6.26
N CYS A 22 7.28 -14.27 5.63
CA CYS A 22 7.84 -15.22 4.68
C CYS A 22 8.11 -16.57 5.36
N GLY A 23 7.48 -17.64 4.90
CA GLY A 23 7.65 -18.98 5.46
C GLY A 23 9.04 -19.59 5.27
N VAL A 24 9.94 -18.95 4.51
CA VAL A 24 11.32 -19.40 4.31
C VAL A 24 12.32 -18.61 5.16
N CYS A 25 12.24 -17.28 5.13
CA CYS A 25 13.24 -16.41 5.75
C CYS A 25 12.68 -15.51 6.86
N GLY A 26 11.40 -15.65 7.21
CA GLY A 26 10.74 -14.84 8.25
C GLY A 26 10.49 -13.38 7.87
N GLN A 27 10.90 -12.93 6.68
CA GLN A 27 10.81 -11.53 6.28
C GLN A 27 9.35 -11.07 6.07
N ALA A 28 9.01 -9.90 6.62
CA ALA A 28 7.68 -9.28 6.47
C ALA A 28 7.64 -8.17 5.40
N VAL A 29 8.79 -7.77 4.87
CA VAL A 29 8.89 -6.79 3.79
C VAL A 29 8.81 -7.47 2.43
N VAL A 30 7.99 -6.89 1.55
CA VAL A 30 7.86 -7.26 0.15
C VAL A 30 8.31 -6.13 -0.76
N VAL A 31 8.74 -6.47 -1.97
CA VAL A 31 9.09 -5.56 -3.06
C VAL A 31 8.05 -5.74 -4.15
N VAL A 32 7.52 -4.62 -4.66
CA VAL A 32 6.60 -4.64 -5.79
C VAL A 32 7.38 -4.95 -7.06
N GLY A 33 6.96 -5.99 -7.77
CA GLY A 33 7.53 -6.45 -9.04
C GLY A 33 6.65 -6.11 -10.23
N LYS A 34 7.03 -6.62 -11.41
CA LYS A 34 6.32 -6.38 -12.67
C LYS A 34 4.90 -6.97 -12.66
N ALA A 35 4.03 -6.36 -13.46
CA ALA A 35 2.71 -6.89 -13.79
C ALA A 35 2.82 -8.23 -14.54
N ALA A 36 1.87 -9.13 -14.31
CA ALA A 36 1.72 -10.34 -15.10
C ALA A 36 0.23 -10.73 -15.23
N GLY A 37 -0.23 -10.89 -16.46
CA GLY A 37 -1.63 -11.25 -16.75
C GLY A 37 -2.64 -10.19 -16.27
N PRO A 38 -3.76 -10.58 -15.63
CA PRO A 38 -4.79 -9.64 -15.18
C PRO A 38 -4.38 -8.81 -13.95
N HIS A 39 -3.20 -9.06 -13.39
CA HIS A 39 -2.72 -8.41 -12.17
C HIS A 39 -1.76 -7.28 -12.50
N VAL A 40 -1.96 -6.14 -11.84
CA VAL A 40 -1.20 -4.91 -12.11
C VAL A 40 0.21 -4.93 -11.54
N ALA A 41 0.49 -5.72 -10.50
CA ALA A 41 1.85 -5.91 -9.99
C ALA A 41 1.95 -7.18 -9.15
N SER A 42 3.15 -7.73 -9.04
CA SER A 42 3.51 -8.85 -8.16
C SER A 42 4.13 -8.34 -6.86
N LEU A 43 4.08 -9.13 -5.80
CA LEU A 43 4.78 -8.90 -4.54
C LEU A 43 5.81 -10.01 -4.33
N HIS A 44 7.06 -9.65 -4.09
CA HIS A 44 8.17 -10.58 -3.87
C HIS A 44 8.80 -10.35 -2.51
N CYS A 45 9.25 -11.41 -1.84
CA CYS A 45 9.94 -11.28 -0.56
C CYS A 45 11.24 -10.49 -0.74
N ALA A 46 11.45 -9.45 0.08
CA ALA A 46 12.64 -8.60 -0.04
C ALA A 46 13.99 -9.30 0.25
N THR A 47 13.97 -10.52 0.81
CA THR A 47 15.19 -11.27 1.16
C THR A 47 15.42 -12.47 0.25
N CYS A 48 14.40 -13.27 -0.04
CA CYS A 48 14.56 -14.51 -0.82
C CYS A 48 13.84 -14.50 -2.17
N ASP A 49 13.31 -13.34 -2.59
CA ASP A 49 12.61 -13.10 -3.86
C ASP A 49 11.39 -14.00 -4.14
N ARG A 50 11.01 -14.86 -3.19
CA ARG A 50 9.83 -15.72 -3.31
C ARG A 50 8.58 -14.86 -3.54
N HIS A 51 7.76 -15.24 -4.52
CA HIS A 51 6.46 -14.60 -4.77
C HIS A 51 5.54 -14.71 -3.54
N ARG A 52 4.91 -13.59 -3.19
CA ARG A 52 4.08 -13.40 -1.99
C ARG A 52 2.63 -13.07 -2.30
N GLY A 53 2.31 -12.80 -3.56
CA GLY A 53 0.95 -12.54 -4.02
C GLY A 53 0.89 -11.42 -5.05
N TRP A 54 -0.33 -11.12 -5.47
CA TRP A 54 -0.62 -10.08 -6.44
C TRP A 54 -1.13 -8.81 -5.75
N LEU A 55 -0.67 -7.66 -6.25
CA LEU A 55 -1.17 -6.37 -5.81
C LEU A 55 -2.50 -6.06 -6.53
N PRO A 56 -3.61 -5.84 -5.82
CA PRO A 56 -4.86 -5.44 -6.44
C PRO A 56 -4.75 -4.07 -7.10
N LYS A 57 -5.49 -3.86 -8.20
CA LYS A 57 -5.49 -2.59 -8.94
C LYS A 57 -5.83 -1.38 -8.07
N THR A 58 -6.86 -1.49 -7.24
CA THR A 58 -7.29 -0.39 -6.35
C THR A 58 -6.18 0.05 -5.39
N ILE A 59 -5.39 -0.90 -4.87
CA ILE A 59 -4.26 -0.60 -3.99
C ILE A 59 -3.11 0.00 -4.79
N ALA A 60 -2.84 -0.50 -5.99
CA ALA A 60 -1.83 0.10 -6.87
C ALA A 60 -2.18 1.55 -7.21
N ASP A 61 -3.43 1.84 -7.55
CA ASP A 61 -3.89 3.19 -7.87
C ASP A 61 -3.71 4.13 -6.65
N PHE A 62 -4.07 3.68 -5.44
CA PHE A 62 -3.83 4.43 -4.19
C PHE A 62 -2.33 4.69 -3.91
N LEU A 63 -1.47 3.69 -4.12
CA LEU A 63 -0.02 3.84 -3.91
C LEU A 63 0.59 4.83 -4.92
N MET A 64 0.14 4.80 -6.17
CA MET A 64 0.59 5.76 -7.19
C MET A 64 0.18 7.18 -6.81
N GLU A 65 -1.05 7.40 -6.36
CA GLU A 65 -1.51 8.71 -5.90
C GLU A 65 -0.70 9.20 -4.68
N THR A 66 -0.46 8.32 -3.72
CA THR A 66 0.35 8.63 -2.53
C THR A 66 1.78 9.03 -2.92
N ILE A 67 2.43 8.28 -3.81
CA ILE A 67 3.79 8.59 -4.27
C ILE A 67 3.81 9.88 -5.10
N SER A 68 2.77 10.14 -5.90
CA SER A 68 2.64 11.39 -6.64
C SER A 68 2.55 12.60 -5.70
N GLN A 69 1.84 12.45 -4.58
CA GLN A 69 1.63 13.53 -3.61
C GLN A 69 2.83 13.76 -2.68
N PHE A 70 3.46 12.68 -2.19
CA PHE A 70 4.48 12.75 -1.14
C PHE A 70 5.89 12.42 -1.62
N GLY A 71 6.05 11.97 -2.86
CA GLY A 71 7.30 11.47 -3.40
C GLY A 71 7.56 10.00 -3.07
N TRP A 72 8.67 9.48 -3.62
CA TRP A 72 9.08 8.10 -3.38
C TRP A 72 9.63 7.93 -1.96
N PRO A 73 9.13 6.98 -1.16
CA PRO A 73 9.57 6.84 0.22
C PRO A 73 10.96 6.18 0.30
N PRO A 74 11.88 6.69 1.13
CA PRO A 74 13.19 6.06 1.36
C PRO A 74 13.07 4.79 2.22
N GLU A 75 12.00 4.67 3.00
CA GLU A 75 11.70 3.55 3.88
C GLU A 75 10.46 2.77 3.40
N PRO A 76 10.32 1.47 3.77
CA PRO A 76 9.14 0.70 3.39
C PRO A 76 7.83 1.29 3.93
N ILE A 77 6.81 1.40 3.06
CA ILE A 77 5.45 1.75 3.47
C ILE A 77 4.88 0.62 4.33
N THR A 78 4.38 0.92 5.52
CA THR A 78 3.80 -0.09 6.41
C THR A 78 2.29 -0.17 6.25
N ILE A 79 1.78 -1.35 5.89
CA ILE A 79 0.35 -1.61 5.83
C ILE A 79 -0.08 -2.23 7.17
N ARG A 80 -0.94 -1.51 7.88
CA ARG A 80 -1.48 -1.89 9.18
C ARG A 80 -2.95 -2.26 9.09
N ASN A 81 -3.48 -2.78 10.18
CA ASN A 81 -4.90 -3.05 10.30
C ASN A 81 -5.74 -1.75 10.34
N PRO A 82 -7.02 -1.83 9.93
CA PRO A 82 -7.89 -0.66 9.85
C PRO A 82 -8.21 0.00 11.19
N GLU A 83 -8.04 -0.66 12.35
CA GLU A 83 -8.17 0.00 13.65
C GLU A 83 -7.14 1.12 13.87
N PHE A 84 -6.05 1.12 13.10
CA PHE A 84 -5.05 2.21 13.08
C PHE A 84 -5.37 3.28 12.03
N ALA A 85 -6.42 3.11 11.22
CA ALA A 85 -6.87 4.16 10.34
C ALA A 85 -7.46 5.28 11.20
N GLN A 86 -6.89 6.48 11.10
CA GLN A 86 -7.54 7.66 11.68
C GLN A 86 -8.89 7.82 10.98
N ALA A 87 -9.97 7.87 11.76
CA ALA A 87 -11.24 8.32 11.23
C ALA A 87 -11.03 9.74 10.74
N ASN A 88 -10.89 9.93 9.44
CA ASN A 88 -11.18 11.20 8.81
C ASN A 88 -12.70 11.39 8.94
N ALA A 89 -13.18 11.63 10.17
CA ALA A 89 -14.48 12.16 10.45
C ALA A 89 -14.46 13.57 9.88
N THR A 90 -14.75 13.64 8.59
CA THR A 90 -15.59 14.64 7.97
C THR A 90 -15.92 15.81 8.90
N THR A 91 -15.05 16.81 8.95
CA THR A 91 -15.41 18.17 9.39
C THR A 91 -16.40 18.72 8.37
N LEU A 92 -17.63 18.21 8.37
CA LEU A 92 -18.76 18.84 7.72
C LEU A 92 -19.50 19.67 8.78
N TRP A 93 -19.31 20.99 8.66
CA TRP A 93 -20.20 22.09 9.11
C TRP A 93 -20.14 22.52 10.59
N VAL A 94 -19.16 23.37 10.93
CA VAL A 94 -19.19 24.27 12.11
C VAL A 94 -19.82 25.65 11.77
N HIS A 95 -20.30 25.89 10.56
CA HIS A 95 -20.85 27.20 10.18
C HIS A 95 -22.19 27.11 9.46
N ALA A 96 -23.29 27.16 10.22
CA ALA A 96 -24.50 27.92 9.86
C ALA A 96 -25.57 27.82 10.97
N ARG A 97 -25.60 28.80 11.87
CA ARG A 97 -26.84 29.44 12.36
C ARG A 97 -26.51 30.63 13.27
N PRO A 98 -26.66 31.89 12.80
CA PRO A 98 -26.91 32.99 13.72
C PRO A 98 -28.28 32.80 14.37
N GLN A 99 -28.34 33.06 15.67
CA GLN A 99 -29.56 33.06 16.47
C GLN A 99 -30.29 34.38 16.22
N CYS A 100 -31.49 34.30 15.65
CA CYS A 100 -32.60 35.24 15.88
C CYS A 100 -33.85 34.39 16.07
#